data_AF-A0AAE0M8P3-F1
#
_entry.id   AF-A0AAE0M8P3-F1
#
_cell.length_a   1.000
_cell.length_b   1.000
_cell.length_c   1.000
_cell.angle_alpha   90.00
_cell.angle_beta   90.00
_cell.angle_gamma   90.00
#
_symmetry.space_group_name_H-M   'P 1'
#
loop_
_entity.id
_entity.type
_entity.pdbx_description
1 polymer ?
#
loop_
_entity_poly.entity_id
_entity_poly.type
_entity_poly.pdbx_seq_one_letter_code
_entity_poly.pdbx_strand_id
1 'polypeptide(L)'
;MAKDHCPYYVDHEVDIDLDINIDIDDDDNNNNSEDDDLDFDHEYFARTYRPLSNLPTPPPSSQNSSAAQSPKTTLEDGGLLESELLGPAVHLVNLVPPSASLALPSVPLVHEMLTRADLPHDTIALAVCILDSLNSRFSLNWRLVCPLSQWETSTEHTKRHTLPAGPVAGNRLHIDCVNPEVIVLASLIIAVKFLEDCSSPTQYYRSAWGKDMWTSAQINVTERCIMESLGYRILPLWDPQLIGDALSDMERAGRQGIKGNSCPRQRSMSSGKAVFGLGLQLTPADTPGSENGPLCAGRAVNSPMTAFGGPLSPITPDSLYLPSRTQLDKSFESFDAVVGGV
;
A
#
# COMPACT_ATOMS: atom_id res chain seq x y z
N MET A 1 -55.60 -1.77 8.36
CA MET A 1 -55.19 -2.66 9.47
C MET A 1 -55.28 -4.09 8.97
N ALA A 2 -54.24 -4.57 8.31
CA ALA A 2 -54.08 -5.97 7.92
C ALA A 2 -52.81 -6.46 8.61
N LYS A 3 -52.94 -7.51 9.42
CA LYS A 3 -51.84 -8.18 10.12
C LYS A 3 -51.45 -9.38 9.26
N ASP A 4 -50.41 -9.23 8.47
CA ASP A 4 -49.85 -10.35 7.74
C ASP A 4 -48.92 -11.15 8.67
N HIS A 5 -49.32 -12.41 8.85
CA HIS A 5 -48.72 -13.42 9.69
C HIS A 5 -47.60 -14.09 8.88
N CYS A 6 -46.33 -13.85 9.22
CA CYS A 6 -45.21 -14.63 8.68
C CYS A 6 -45.11 -15.97 9.43
N PRO A 7 -45.05 -17.12 8.73
CA PRO A 7 -44.89 -18.42 9.36
C PRO A 7 -43.45 -18.63 9.83
N TYR A 8 -43.35 -19.27 11.00
CA TYR A 8 -42.13 -19.65 11.70
C TYR A 8 -41.20 -20.51 10.82
N TYR A 9 -39.92 -20.13 10.80
CA TYR A 9 -38.81 -20.96 10.35
C TYR A 9 -38.57 -22.05 11.41
N VAL A 10 -38.44 -23.30 10.97
CA VAL A 10 -38.17 -24.45 11.83
C VAL A 10 -36.65 -24.62 11.91
N ASP A 11 -36.11 -24.50 13.12
CA ASP A 11 -34.70 -24.76 13.43
C ASP A 11 -34.36 -26.23 13.14
N HIS A 12 -33.37 -26.46 12.27
CA HIS A 12 -32.67 -27.72 12.16
C HIS A 12 -31.29 -27.54 12.79
N GLU A 13 -31.21 -27.91 14.08
CA GLU A 13 -29.94 -28.16 14.77
C GLU A 13 -29.29 -29.39 14.10
N VAL A 14 -28.14 -29.17 13.46
CA VAL A 14 -27.27 -30.23 12.98
C VAL A 14 -26.10 -30.31 13.96
N ASP A 15 -26.19 -31.25 14.89
CA ASP A 15 -25.07 -31.64 15.75
C ASP A 15 -23.99 -32.30 14.88
N ILE A 16 -22.86 -31.63 14.73
CA ILE A 16 -21.66 -32.19 14.08
C ILE A 16 -20.61 -32.40 15.16
N ASP A 17 -20.55 -33.62 15.70
CA ASP A 17 -19.44 -34.09 16.53
C ASP A 17 -18.19 -34.30 15.64
N LEU A 18 -17.25 -33.34 15.69
CA LEU A 18 -15.92 -33.48 15.08
C LEU A 18 -14.90 -33.77 16.18
N ASP A 19 -14.66 -35.06 16.43
CA ASP A 19 -13.52 -35.56 17.19
C ASP A 19 -12.22 -35.36 16.38
N ILE A 20 -11.54 -34.23 16.61
CA ILE A 20 -10.21 -33.96 16.05
C ILE A 20 -9.17 -34.49 17.04
N ASN A 21 -8.66 -35.70 16.76
CA ASN A 21 -7.43 -36.20 17.37
C ASN A 21 -6.23 -35.47 16.75
N ILE A 22 -5.64 -34.54 17.50
CA ILE A 22 -4.36 -33.93 17.17
C ILE A 22 -3.27 -34.81 17.79
N ASP A 23 -2.65 -35.65 16.97
CA ASP A 23 -1.39 -36.30 17.31
C ASP A 23 -0.28 -35.24 17.31
N ILE A 24 0.20 -34.90 18.51
CA ILE A 24 1.36 -34.04 18.73
C ILE A 24 2.58 -34.95 18.66
N ASP A 25 3.26 -34.94 17.51
CA ASP A 25 4.59 -35.53 17.37
C ASP A 25 5.62 -34.57 18.00
N ASP A 26 6.07 -34.93 19.21
CA ASP A 26 7.27 -34.40 19.86
C ASP A 26 8.52 -34.86 19.07
N ASP A 27 8.95 -34.08 18.09
CA ASP A 27 10.22 -34.30 17.39
C ASP A 27 11.35 -33.48 18.04
N ASP A 28 11.98 -34.14 19.02
CA ASP A 28 13.23 -33.78 19.69
C ASP A 28 14.39 -33.75 18.67
N ASN A 29 14.56 -32.64 17.95
CA ASN A 29 15.72 -32.45 17.07
C ASN A 29 16.75 -31.50 17.69
N ASN A 30 17.46 -32.09 18.66
CA ASN A 30 18.82 -31.76 19.06
C ASN A 30 19.74 -31.65 17.83
N ASN A 31 20.19 -30.44 17.47
CA ASN A 31 21.40 -30.27 16.67
C ASN A 31 22.11 -28.94 16.94
N ASN A 32 23.23 -29.10 17.66
CA ASN A 32 24.50 -28.38 17.52
C ASN A 32 24.47 -26.85 17.39
N SER A 33 24.84 -26.25 18.52
CA SER A 33 25.76 -25.12 18.59
C SER A 33 26.99 -25.33 17.69
N GLU A 34 26.97 -24.75 16.50
CA GLU A 34 28.19 -24.33 15.81
C GLU A 34 28.24 -22.81 15.92
N ASP A 35 29.03 -22.39 16.90
CA ASP A 35 29.51 -21.03 17.13
C ASP A 35 30.39 -20.67 15.92
N ASP A 36 29.74 -20.29 14.82
CA ASP A 36 30.41 -19.70 13.67
C ASP A 36 30.90 -18.32 14.08
N ASP A 37 32.08 -18.30 14.71
CA ASP A 37 33.00 -17.18 14.78
C ASP A 37 33.25 -16.71 13.34
N LEU A 38 32.33 -15.90 12.81
CA LEU A 38 32.54 -15.10 11.61
C LEU A 38 33.71 -14.18 11.93
N ASP A 39 34.92 -14.65 11.59
CA ASP A 39 36.18 -13.93 11.67
C ASP A 39 36.01 -12.63 10.88
N PHE A 40 35.57 -11.62 11.61
CA PHE A 40 35.30 -10.29 11.09
C PHE A 40 36.66 -9.73 10.73
N ASP A 41 37.04 -9.89 9.46
CA ASP A 41 38.34 -9.57 8.92
C ASP A 41 38.61 -8.06 9.05
N HIS A 42 39.07 -7.68 10.24
CA HIS A 42 39.27 -6.29 10.64
C HIS A 42 40.29 -5.62 9.73
N GLU A 43 41.20 -6.40 9.13
CA GLU A 43 42.17 -5.93 8.15
C GLU A 43 41.50 -5.52 6.81
N TYR A 44 40.48 -6.25 6.35
CA TYR A 44 39.67 -5.83 5.18
C TYR A 44 38.94 -4.51 5.46
N PHE A 45 38.39 -4.35 6.67
CA PHE A 45 37.70 -3.12 7.06
C PHE A 45 38.68 -1.93 7.12
N ALA A 46 39.87 -2.12 7.70
CA ALA A 46 40.90 -1.08 7.79
C ALA A 46 41.46 -0.68 6.41
N ARG A 47 41.54 -1.61 5.45
CA ARG A 47 41.98 -1.32 4.07
C ARG A 47 40.91 -0.62 3.23
N THR A 48 39.64 -0.98 3.42
CA THR A 48 38.54 -0.49 2.57
C THR A 48 37.91 0.79 3.12
N TYR A 49 37.81 0.92 4.44
CA TYR A 49 37.27 2.11 5.09
C TYR A 49 38.38 3.12 5.39
N ARG A 50 38.69 3.95 4.38
CA ARG A 50 39.43 5.18 4.60
C ARG A 50 38.57 6.13 5.45
N PRO A 51 39.04 6.65 6.60
CA PRO A 51 38.27 7.58 7.42
C PRO A 51 37.74 8.73 6.55
N LEU A 52 36.43 8.95 6.58
CA LEU A 52 35.73 9.97 5.77
C LEU A 52 36.10 11.42 6.15
N SER A 53 37.13 11.61 6.98
CA SER A 53 37.57 12.89 7.53
C SER A 53 38.20 13.84 6.49
N ASN A 54 38.36 13.41 5.24
CA ASN A 54 38.82 14.25 4.12
C ASN A 54 37.73 14.54 3.10
N LEU A 55 36.47 14.17 3.36
CA LEU A 55 35.39 14.76 2.58
C LEU A 55 35.31 16.24 2.96
N PRO A 56 35.27 17.17 1.97
CA PRO A 56 35.06 18.57 2.27
C PRO A 56 33.82 18.65 3.16
N THR A 57 33.97 19.20 4.36
CA THR A 57 32.85 19.46 5.25
C THR A 57 31.78 20.15 4.42
N PRO A 58 30.55 19.60 4.37
CA PRO A 58 29.48 20.25 3.63
C PRO A 58 29.41 21.71 4.08
N PRO A 59 29.29 22.66 3.14
CA PRO A 59 29.23 24.08 3.49
C PRO A 59 28.15 24.28 4.55
N PRO A 60 28.37 25.16 5.55
CA PRO A 60 27.39 25.43 6.58
C PRO A 60 26.06 25.76 5.91
N SER A 61 25.06 24.91 6.15
CA SER A 61 23.74 25.07 5.57
C SER A 61 23.23 26.45 5.99
N SER A 62 22.94 27.29 5.01
CA SER A 62 22.28 28.57 5.18
C SER A 62 20.89 28.32 5.74
N GLN A 63 20.80 28.15 7.06
CA GLN A 63 19.56 28.08 7.83
C GLN A 63 18.88 29.45 7.81
N ASN A 64 18.34 29.81 6.64
CA ASN A 64 17.21 30.72 6.51
C ASN A 64 16.01 30.01 5.86
N SER A 65 16.06 28.68 5.74
CA SER A 65 14.95 27.86 5.26
C SER A 65 13.88 27.74 6.35
N SER A 66 13.01 28.75 6.40
CA SER A 66 11.57 28.59 6.46
C SER A 66 11.04 27.36 7.22
N ALA A 67 11.25 27.29 8.53
CA ALA A 67 10.41 26.49 9.43
C ALA A 67 8.92 26.91 9.38
N ALA A 68 8.60 28.01 8.68
CA ALA A 68 7.26 28.46 8.36
C ALA A 68 6.61 27.77 7.13
N GLN A 69 7.34 26.92 6.40
CA GLN A 69 6.80 26.12 5.28
C GLN A 69 6.76 24.62 5.59
N SER A 70 6.62 24.25 6.86
CA SER A 70 5.96 22.96 7.13
C SER A 70 4.59 23.03 6.44
N PRO A 71 4.18 22.01 5.66
CA PRO A 71 2.84 21.99 5.09
C PRO A 71 1.88 22.16 6.26
N LYS A 72 1.32 23.36 6.41
CA LYS A 72 0.17 23.57 7.26
C LYS A 72 -0.92 22.79 6.54
N THR A 73 -1.14 21.56 6.98
CA THR A 73 -2.30 20.80 6.57
C THR A 73 -3.49 21.72 6.83
N THR A 74 -4.21 22.04 5.77
CA THR A 74 -5.39 22.90 5.76
C THR A 74 -6.54 22.18 6.46
N LEU A 75 -6.33 21.83 7.73
CA LEU A 75 -7.21 21.08 8.62
C LEU A 75 -7.78 21.99 9.72
N GLU A 76 -7.56 23.32 9.62
CA GLU A 76 -8.13 24.33 10.53
C GLU A 76 -9.57 24.75 10.14
N ASP A 77 -10.30 23.93 9.38
CA ASP A 77 -11.75 24.02 9.40
C ASP A 77 -12.22 23.08 10.51
N GLY A 78 -12.51 23.65 11.68
CA GLY A 78 -12.72 22.94 12.95
C GLY A 78 -13.83 21.88 12.98
N GLY A 79 -14.54 21.66 11.87
CA GLY A 79 -15.52 20.58 11.73
C GLY A 79 -14.93 19.17 11.57
N LEU A 80 -13.69 19.03 11.07
CA LEU A 80 -13.10 17.70 10.83
C LEU A 80 -12.62 16.99 12.10
N LEU A 81 -12.22 17.75 13.13
CA LEU A 81 -11.59 17.19 14.33
C LEU A 81 -12.58 16.60 15.33
N GLU A 82 -13.87 16.92 15.21
CA GLU A 82 -14.93 16.45 16.13
C GLU A 82 -15.80 15.34 15.53
N SER A 83 -15.57 14.95 14.27
CA SER A 83 -16.38 13.91 13.63
C SER A 83 -16.04 12.52 14.17
N GLU A 84 -17.07 11.76 14.56
CA GLU A 84 -16.97 10.37 15.02
C GLU A 84 -16.21 9.46 14.04
N LEU A 85 -16.25 9.80 12.75
CA LEU A 85 -15.60 9.07 11.66
C LEU A 85 -14.09 9.36 11.52
N LEU A 86 -13.53 10.30 12.30
CA LEU A 86 -12.10 10.60 12.24
C LEU A 86 -11.24 9.41 12.66
N GLY A 87 -11.63 8.70 13.72
CA GLY A 87 -10.91 7.51 14.17
C GLY A 87 -10.88 6.40 13.11
N PRO A 88 -12.04 5.98 12.58
CA PRO A 88 -12.12 5.08 11.45
C PRO A 88 -11.29 5.51 10.24
N ALA A 89 -11.36 6.78 9.84
CA ALA A 89 -10.61 7.28 8.69
C ALA A 89 -9.09 7.20 8.89
N VAL A 90 -8.59 7.60 10.07
CA VAL A 90 -7.16 7.49 10.42
C VAL A 90 -6.73 6.03 10.41
N HIS A 91 -7.53 5.13 10.99
CA HIS A 91 -7.19 3.72 11.08
C HIS A 91 -7.14 3.05 9.70
N LEU A 92 -8.15 3.24 8.84
CA LEU A 92 -8.18 2.72 7.48
C LEU A 92 -6.98 3.18 6.64
N VAL A 93 -6.61 4.46 6.76
CA VAL A 93 -5.44 5.01 6.06
C VAL A 93 -4.14 4.34 6.49
N ASN A 94 -4.00 4.00 7.78
CA ASN A 94 -2.81 3.32 8.29
C ASN A 94 -2.69 1.86 7.83
N LEU A 95 -3.80 1.24 7.41
CA LEU A 95 -3.83 -0.13 6.89
C LEU A 95 -3.55 -0.21 5.38
N VAL A 96 -3.54 0.92 4.67
CA VAL A 96 -3.20 0.95 3.24
C VAL A 96 -1.75 0.49 3.07
N PRO A 97 -1.48 -0.58 2.29
CA PRO A 97 -0.13 -1.09 2.12
C PRO A 97 0.79 -0.02 1.51
N PRO A 98 1.90 0.38 2.17
CA PRO A 98 2.76 1.46 1.70
C PRO A 98 3.49 1.13 0.40
N SER A 99 3.56 -0.16 0.03
CA SER A 99 4.13 -0.62 -1.22
C SER A 99 3.16 -0.58 -2.41
N ALA A 100 1.88 -0.26 -2.19
CA ALA A 100 0.87 -0.21 -3.24
C ALA A 100 1.02 1.05 -4.11
N SER A 101 1.28 2.22 -3.51
CA SER A 101 1.47 3.49 -4.22
C SER A 101 2.59 4.30 -3.58
N LEU A 102 3.29 5.12 -4.37
CA LEU A 102 4.22 6.13 -3.83
C LEU A 102 3.49 7.36 -3.27
N ALA A 103 2.22 7.56 -3.64
CA ALA A 103 1.39 8.60 -3.05
C ALA A 103 1.00 8.21 -1.62
N LEU A 104 1.11 9.18 -0.70
CA LEU A 104 0.68 8.97 0.68
C LEU A 104 -0.86 8.99 0.77
N PRO A 105 -1.48 8.01 1.43
CA PRO A 105 -2.93 8.02 1.64
C PRO A 105 -3.34 9.20 2.53
N SER A 106 -4.48 9.80 2.21
CA SER A 106 -5.01 11.04 2.77
C SER A 106 -6.18 10.77 3.73
N VAL A 107 -5.98 11.05 5.02
CA VAL A 107 -7.03 10.96 6.04
C VAL A 107 -8.25 11.82 5.72
N PRO A 108 -8.13 13.10 5.31
CA PRO A 108 -9.29 13.91 4.96
C PRO A 108 -10.12 13.30 3.81
N LEU A 109 -9.46 12.72 2.80
CA LEU A 109 -10.17 12.13 1.66
C LEU A 109 -10.98 10.90 2.09
N VAL A 110 -10.39 10.03 2.91
CA VAL A 110 -11.09 8.85 3.47
C VAL A 110 -12.20 9.29 4.42
N HIS A 111 -11.98 10.30 5.25
CA HIS A 111 -13.02 10.85 6.13
C HIS A 111 -14.23 11.37 5.36
N GLU A 112 -14.01 12.18 4.32
CA GLU A 112 -15.13 12.65 3.49
C GLU A 112 -15.81 11.49 2.76
N MET A 113 -15.06 10.44 2.40
CA MET A 113 -15.60 9.23 1.76
C MET A 113 -16.53 8.49 2.72
N LEU A 114 -16.11 8.27 3.97
CA LEU A 114 -16.96 7.67 5.01
C LEU A 114 -18.20 8.52 5.29
N THR A 115 -18.04 9.85 5.35
CA THR A 115 -19.16 10.79 5.55
C THR A 115 -20.20 10.71 4.43
N ARG A 116 -19.76 10.50 3.18
CA ARG A 116 -20.68 10.31 2.03
C ARG A 116 -21.32 8.93 2.01
N ALA A 117 -20.60 7.92 2.48
CA ALA A 117 -21.07 6.55 2.47
C ALA A 117 -22.11 6.28 3.57
N ASP A 118 -22.02 7.01 4.69
CA ASP A 118 -22.95 6.93 5.82
C ASP A 118 -23.21 5.48 6.28
N LEU A 119 -22.11 4.72 6.39
CA LEU A 119 -22.16 3.30 6.72
C LEU A 119 -22.17 3.07 8.23
N PRO A 120 -22.83 1.99 8.71
CA PRO A 120 -22.74 1.61 10.11
C PRO A 120 -21.31 1.20 10.47
N HIS A 121 -20.92 1.45 11.72
CA HIS A 121 -19.56 1.21 12.19
C HIS A 121 -19.11 -0.25 12.03
N ASP A 122 -20.03 -1.22 12.15
CA ASP A 122 -19.73 -2.65 11.96
C ASP A 122 -19.32 -2.95 10.50
N THR A 123 -19.96 -2.31 9.52
CA THR A 123 -19.58 -2.43 8.10
C THR A 123 -18.20 -1.83 7.86
N ILE A 124 -17.89 -0.71 8.50
CA ILE A 124 -16.56 -0.08 8.42
C ILE A 124 -15.52 -0.99 9.10
N ALA A 125 -15.86 -1.61 10.24
CA ALA A 125 -15.01 -2.56 10.93
C ALA A 125 -14.72 -3.82 10.08
N LEU A 126 -15.70 -4.32 9.33
CA LEU A 126 -15.45 -5.39 8.36
C LEU A 126 -14.48 -4.95 7.26
N ALA A 127 -14.60 -3.72 6.76
CA ALA A 127 -13.64 -3.18 5.80
C ALA A 127 -12.22 -3.06 6.38
N VAL A 128 -12.11 -2.70 7.66
CA VAL A 128 -10.84 -2.74 8.43
C VAL A 128 -10.27 -4.16 8.46
N CYS A 129 -11.06 -5.17 8.84
CA CYS A 129 -10.63 -6.57 8.85
C CYS A 129 -10.18 -7.07 7.47
N ILE A 130 -10.88 -6.65 6.41
CA ILE A 130 -10.53 -6.94 5.01
C ILE A 130 -9.15 -6.38 4.66
N LEU A 131 -8.87 -5.12 5.03
CA LEU A 131 -7.58 -4.47 4.75
C LEU A 131 -6.43 -5.08 5.55
N ASP A 132 -6.65 -5.38 6.83
CA ASP A 132 -5.64 -5.99 7.70
C ASP A 132 -5.26 -7.41 7.25
N SER A 133 -6.20 -8.11 6.60
CA SER A 133 -6.00 -9.46 6.07
C SER A 133 -5.33 -9.51 4.68
N LEU A 134 -4.96 -8.37 4.10
CA LEU A 134 -4.29 -8.35 2.80
C LEU A 134 -2.88 -8.95 2.90
N ASN A 135 -2.54 -9.84 1.96
CA ASN A 135 -1.25 -10.50 1.97
C ASN A 135 -0.13 -9.62 1.37
N SER A 136 1.13 -9.96 1.62
CA SER A 136 2.28 -9.20 1.13
C SER A 136 2.42 -9.13 -0.40
N ARG A 137 1.71 -10.00 -1.14
CA ARG A 137 1.71 -10.01 -2.61
C ARG A 137 0.67 -9.07 -3.21
N PHE A 138 -0.34 -8.65 -2.43
CA PHE A 138 -1.42 -7.77 -2.88
C PHE A 138 -0.88 -6.53 -3.60
N SER A 139 0.02 -5.79 -2.97
CA SER A 139 0.56 -4.54 -3.53
C SER A 139 1.28 -4.73 -4.85
N LEU A 140 1.96 -5.86 -5.05
CA LEU A 140 2.64 -6.16 -6.31
C LEU A 140 1.62 -6.50 -7.40
N ASN A 141 0.67 -7.39 -7.10
CA ASN A 141 -0.36 -7.79 -8.07
C ASN A 141 -1.20 -6.59 -8.50
N TRP A 142 -1.70 -5.82 -7.52
CA TRP A 142 -2.50 -4.62 -7.77
C TRP A 142 -1.80 -3.62 -8.69
N ARG A 143 -0.52 -3.31 -8.46
CA ARG A 143 0.25 -2.39 -9.32
C ARG A 143 0.42 -2.89 -10.76
N LEU A 144 0.46 -4.21 -10.97
CA LEU A 144 0.61 -4.78 -12.31
C LEU A 144 -0.67 -4.71 -13.13
N VAL A 145 -1.84 -4.79 -12.47
CA VAL A 145 -3.14 -4.90 -13.16
C VAL A 145 -4.01 -3.64 -13.07
N CYS A 146 -3.78 -2.76 -12.10
CA CYS A 146 -4.60 -1.57 -11.90
C CYS A 146 -4.45 -0.61 -13.10
N PRO A 147 -5.55 -0.29 -13.81
CA PRO A 147 -5.50 0.59 -14.95
C PRO A 147 -5.15 2.01 -14.50
N LEU A 148 -4.23 2.63 -15.22
CA LEU A 148 -3.91 4.04 -15.01
C LEU A 148 -5.08 4.89 -15.47
N SER A 149 -5.38 5.96 -14.74
CA SER A 149 -6.38 6.94 -15.16
C SER A 149 -5.90 7.56 -16.47
N GLN A 150 -6.35 7.01 -17.60
CA GLN A 150 -6.39 7.76 -18.84
C GLN A 150 -7.46 8.82 -18.59
N TRP A 151 -7.06 9.93 -17.98
CA TRP A 151 -7.88 11.13 -18.05
C TRP A 151 -8.01 11.38 -19.54
N GLU A 152 -9.17 11.05 -20.09
CA GLU A 152 -9.53 11.37 -21.46
C GLU A 152 -9.37 12.88 -21.54
N THR A 153 -8.20 13.32 -22.00
CA THR A 153 -8.05 14.64 -22.55
C THR A 153 -8.95 14.64 -23.76
N SER A 154 -10.22 14.97 -23.50
CA SER A 154 -11.20 15.42 -24.47
C SER A 154 -10.64 16.69 -25.10
N THR A 155 -9.59 16.53 -25.91
CA THR A 155 -9.15 17.54 -26.84
C THR A 155 -10.21 17.59 -27.90
N GLU A 156 -11.12 18.52 -27.69
CA GLU A 156 -11.76 19.28 -28.75
C GLU A 156 -10.86 19.31 -29.98
N HIS A 157 -11.43 18.94 -31.10
CA HIS A 157 -10.78 18.88 -32.40
C HIS A 157 -10.46 20.30 -32.90
N THR A 158 -9.52 21.00 -32.27
CA THR A 158 -8.96 22.21 -32.86
C THR A 158 -8.06 21.79 -34.02
N LYS A 159 -8.64 21.86 -35.22
CA LYS A 159 -8.00 21.76 -36.54
C LYS A 159 -6.84 22.77 -36.67
N ARG A 160 -5.70 22.52 -36.04
CA ARG A 160 -4.45 23.22 -36.36
C ARG A 160 -3.49 22.19 -36.94
N HIS A 161 -3.30 22.32 -38.25
CA HIS A 161 -2.26 21.66 -39.05
C HIS A 161 -0.88 22.13 -38.60
N THR A 162 -0.39 21.62 -37.48
CA THR A 162 1.00 21.81 -37.05
C THR A 162 1.62 20.43 -36.87
N LEU A 163 2.83 20.29 -37.39
CA LEU A 163 3.56 19.05 -37.67
C LEU A 163 3.57 18.03 -36.50
N PRO A 164 3.65 16.71 -36.79
CA PRO A 164 3.60 15.67 -35.77
C PRO A 164 4.84 15.76 -34.88
N ALA A 165 4.66 16.28 -33.66
CA ALA A 165 5.66 16.12 -32.60
C ALA A 165 5.81 14.61 -32.32
N GLY A 166 7.04 14.12 -32.42
CA GLY A 166 7.36 12.70 -32.31
C GLY A 166 6.94 12.04 -30.98
N PRO A 167 7.07 10.71 -30.88
CA PRO A 167 6.63 9.93 -29.73
C PRO A 167 7.56 10.14 -28.53
N VAL A 168 7.48 11.31 -27.90
CA VAL A 168 8.15 11.63 -26.63
C VAL A 168 7.14 11.72 -25.47
N ALA A 169 5.87 11.34 -25.72
CA ALA A 169 4.82 11.24 -24.72
C ALA A 169 4.73 9.83 -24.07
N GLY A 170 5.78 9.02 -24.17
CA GLY A 170 5.99 7.92 -23.24
C GLY A 170 6.56 8.48 -21.94
N ASN A 171 6.09 7.99 -20.80
CA ASN A 171 6.73 8.08 -19.48
C ASN A 171 6.20 9.10 -18.45
N ARG A 172 4.88 9.26 -18.32
CA ARG A 172 4.29 9.45 -16.97
C ARG A 172 3.01 8.64 -16.73
N LEU A 173 2.87 7.52 -17.43
CA LEU A 173 1.98 6.42 -17.05
C LEU A 173 2.66 5.58 -15.97
N HIS A 174 3.13 6.23 -14.90
CA HIS A 174 3.66 5.52 -13.75
C HIS A 174 2.48 5.27 -12.79
N ILE A 175 2.43 4.07 -12.25
CA ILE A 175 1.46 3.60 -11.24
C ILE A 175 1.24 4.57 -10.06
N ASP A 176 2.17 5.49 -9.83
CA ASP A 176 2.03 6.57 -8.85
C ASP A 176 0.87 7.54 -9.12
N CYS A 177 0.28 7.52 -10.31
CA CYS A 177 -0.83 8.37 -10.66
C CYS A 177 -2.16 7.92 -10.03
N VAL A 178 -2.23 6.72 -9.42
CA VAL A 178 -3.45 6.21 -8.77
C VAL A 178 -3.35 6.43 -7.27
N ASN A 179 -4.26 7.27 -6.76
CA ASN A 179 -4.46 7.51 -5.34
C ASN A 179 -4.81 6.20 -4.61
N PRO A 180 -4.04 5.77 -3.60
CA PRO A 180 -4.21 4.46 -2.97
C PRO A 180 -5.51 4.31 -2.16
N GLU A 181 -6.24 5.41 -1.90
CA GLU A 181 -7.54 5.41 -1.23
C GLU A 181 -8.62 4.65 -2.02
N VAL A 182 -8.39 4.33 -3.31
CA VAL A 182 -9.23 3.38 -4.05
C VAL A 182 -9.25 1.99 -3.41
N ILE A 183 -8.17 1.60 -2.71
CA ILE A 183 -8.09 0.34 -1.96
C ILE A 183 -9.08 0.38 -0.78
N VAL A 184 -9.13 1.51 -0.06
CA VAL A 184 -10.11 1.75 1.01
C VAL A 184 -11.54 1.73 0.44
N LEU A 185 -11.79 2.47 -0.64
CA LEU A 185 -13.10 2.48 -1.30
C LEU A 185 -13.56 1.07 -1.69
N ALA A 186 -12.69 0.29 -2.33
CA ALA A 186 -13.00 -1.08 -2.73
C ALA A 186 -13.28 -2.00 -1.53
N SER A 187 -12.54 -1.86 -0.43
CA SER A 187 -12.79 -2.64 0.79
C SER A 187 -14.17 -2.34 1.41
N LEU A 188 -14.59 -1.07 1.42
CA LEU A 188 -15.92 -0.66 1.89
C LEU A 188 -17.03 -1.23 0.99
N ILE A 189 -16.83 -1.19 -0.33
CA ILE A 189 -17.79 -1.76 -1.29
C ILE A 189 -17.94 -3.26 -1.07
N ILE A 190 -16.83 -3.99 -0.85
CA ILE A 190 -16.87 -5.42 -0.57
C ILE A 190 -17.63 -5.71 0.74
N ALA A 191 -17.37 -4.94 1.80
CA ALA A 191 -18.07 -5.09 3.08
C ALA A 191 -19.59 -4.88 2.93
N VAL A 192 -20.01 -3.83 2.21
CA VAL A 192 -21.43 -3.59 1.93
C VAL A 192 -22.04 -4.69 1.07
N LYS A 193 -21.38 -5.09 -0.02
CA LYS A 193 -21.84 -6.20 -0.87
C LYS A 193 -21.94 -7.52 -0.12
N PHE A 194 -21.18 -7.71 0.95
CA PHE A 194 -21.22 -8.90 1.78
C PHE A 194 -22.40 -8.89 2.78
N LEU A 195 -22.71 -7.73 3.35
CA LEU A 195 -23.77 -7.58 4.37
C LEU A 195 -25.16 -7.30 3.79
N GLU A 196 -25.23 -6.75 2.58
CA GLU A 196 -26.49 -6.41 1.91
C GLU A 196 -26.78 -7.34 0.73
N ASP A 197 -28.01 -7.87 0.67
CA ASP A 197 -28.47 -8.72 -0.45
C ASP A 197 -28.57 -7.95 -1.77
N CYS A 198 -28.83 -6.63 -1.71
CA CYS A 198 -29.05 -5.77 -2.86
C CYS A 198 -27.84 -4.85 -3.10
N SER A 199 -26.86 -5.32 -3.89
CA SER A 199 -25.71 -4.46 -4.20
C SER A 199 -26.00 -3.40 -5.26
N SER A 200 -25.59 -2.16 -4.99
CA SER A 200 -25.59 -1.09 -5.99
C SER A 200 -24.52 -1.32 -7.07
N PRO A 201 -24.70 -0.80 -8.30
CA PRO A 201 -23.71 -0.94 -9.35
C PRO A 201 -22.44 -0.12 -9.06
N THR A 202 -21.28 -0.53 -9.59
CA THR A 202 -19.99 0.17 -9.38
C THR A 202 -20.04 1.66 -9.75
N GLN A 203 -20.87 2.05 -10.73
CA GLN A 203 -21.05 3.45 -11.11
C GLN A 203 -21.65 4.30 -9.97
N TYR A 204 -22.52 3.73 -9.14
CA TYR A 204 -23.06 4.40 -7.97
C TYR A 204 -21.96 4.71 -6.95
N TYR A 205 -21.15 3.72 -6.56
CA TYR A 205 -20.08 3.93 -5.59
C TYR A 205 -19.03 4.91 -6.10
N ARG A 206 -18.71 4.85 -7.40
CA ARG A 206 -17.82 5.80 -8.06
C ARG A 206 -18.27 7.25 -7.87
N SER A 207 -19.53 7.55 -8.15
CA SER A 207 -20.04 8.93 -8.08
C SER A 207 -20.39 9.34 -6.66
N ALA A 208 -21.16 8.51 -5.94
CA ALA A 208 -21.67 8.80 -4.60
C ALA A 208 -20.56 8.83 -3.54
N TRP A 209 -19.66 7.84 -3.54
CA TRP A 209 -18.61 7.75 -2.52
C TRP A 209 -17.27 8.25 -3.03
N GLY A 210 -16.92 7.93 -4.27
CA GLY A 210 -15.63 8.30 -4.89
C GLY A 210 -15.56 9.70 -5.51
N LYS A 211 -16.68 10.44 -5.63
CA LYS A 211 -16.75 11.74 -6.33
C LYS A 211 -16.11 11.70 -7.74
N ASP A 212 -16.27 10.58 -8.45
CA ASP A 212 -15.68 10.35 -9.77
C ASP A 212 -14.15 10.45 -9.85
N MET A 213 -13.46 10.36 -8.70
CA MET A 213 -11.99 10.40 -8.65
C MET A 213 -11.34 9.17 -9.31
N TRP A 214 -12.04 8.03 -9.27
CA TRP A 214 -11.59 6.78 -9.87
C TRP A 214 -12.57 6.29 -10.91
N THR A 215 -12.04 5.62 -11.93
CA THR A 215 -12.87 4.98 -12.96
C THR A 215 -13.50 3.70 -12.42
N SER A 216 -14.64 3.28 -12.98
CA SER A 216 -15.27 2.01 -12.62
C SER A 216 -14.33 0.81 -12.89
N ALA A 217 -13.45 0.92 -13.88
CA ALA A 217 -12.44 -0.09 -14.17
C ALA A 217 -11.41 -0.22 -13.03
N GLN A 218 -10.92 0.89 -12.48
CA GLN A 218 -10.01 0.89 -11.33
C GLN A 218 -10.65 0.27 -10.09
N ILE A 219 -11.90 0.64 -9.80
CA ILE A 219 -12.64 0.09 -8.66
C ILE A 219 -12.83 -1.42 -8.84
N ASN A 220 -13.35 -1.88 -9.98
CA ASN A 220 -13.59 -3.30 -10.24
C ASN A 220 -12.30 -4.14 -10.21
N VAL A 221 -11.18 -3.61 -10.72
CA VAL A 221 -9.88 -4.30 -10.66
C VAL A 221 -9.38 -4.36 -9.22
N THR A 222 -9.50 -3.29 -8.46
CA THR A 222 -9.09 -3.24 -7.05
C THR A 222 -9.92 -4.21 -6.19
N GLU A 223 -11.24 -4.23 -6.37
CA GLU A 223 -12.13 -5.21 -5.72
C GLU A 223 -11.67 -6.64 -6.01
N ARG A 224 -11.40 -6.96 -7.28
CA ARG A 224 -10.91 -8.29 -7.67
C ARG A 224 -9.59 -8.64 -6.98
N CYS A 225 -8.62 -7.72 -6.99
CA CYS A 225 -7.32 -7.96 -6.34
C CYS A 225 -7.45 -8.22 -4.84
N ILE A 226 -8.35 -7.50 -4.15
CA ILE A 226 -8.64 -7.73 -2.73
C ILE A 226 -9.23 -9.14 -2.55
N MET A 227 -10.26 -9.48 -3.32
CA MET A 227 -10.93 -10.78 -3.25
C MET A 227 -9.98 -11.95 -3.54
N GLU A 228 -9.15 -11.84 -4.57
CA GLU A 228 -8.11 -12.82 -4.87
C GLU A 228 -7.08 -12.93 -3.74
N SER A 229 -6.67 -11.81 -3.13
CA SER A 229 -5.73 -11.79 -2.01
C SER A 229 -6.28 -12.51 -0.77
N LEU A 230 -7.60 -12.43 -0.55
CA LEU A 230 -8.30 -13.11 0.55
C LEU A 230 -8.66 -14.57 0.21
N GLY A 231 -8.38 -15.03 -1.02
CA GLY A 231 -8.85 -16.32 -1.50
C GLY A 231 -10.37 -16.43 -1.51
N TYR A 232 -11.08 -15.31 -1.71
CA TYR A 232 -12.54 -15.20 -1.71
C TYR A 232 -13.23 -15.63 -0.39
N ARG A 233 -12.50 -15.60 0.73
CA ARG A 233 -13.03 -15.97 2.06
C ARG A 233 -13.27 -14.74 2.94
N ILE A 234 -14.41 -14.07 2.74
CA ILE A 234 -14.81 -12.93 3.60
C ILE A 234 -15.46 -13.40 4.91
N LEU A 235 -16.26 -14.48 4.88
CA LEU A 235 -17.04 -14.93 6.04
C LEU A 235 -16.22 -15.08 7.35
N PRO A 236 -14.98 -15.61 7.34
CA PRO A 236 -14.17 -15.69 8.56
C PRO A 236 -13.78 -14.33 9.16
N LEU A 237 -13.83 -13.26 8.37
CA LEU A 237 -13.53 -11.89 8.82
C LEU A 237 -14.74 -11.23 9.50
N TRP A 238 -15.94 -11.78 9.29
CA TRP A 238 -17.17 -11.37 9.99
C TRP A 238 -17.33 -12.15 11.30
N ASP A 239 -16.25 -12.21 12.08
CA ASP A 239 -16.26 -12.77 13.42
C ASP A 239 -16.52 -11.65 14.45
N PRO A 240 -17.46 -11.82 15.41
CA PRO A 240 -17.78 -10.77 16.38
C PRO A 240 -16.59 -10.28 17.20
N GLN A 241 -15.59 -11.12 17.48
CA GLN A 241 -14.40 -10.70 18.22
C GLN A 241 -13.52 -9.80 17.35
N LEU A 242 -13.25 -10.22 16.11
CA LEU A 242 -12.50 -9.41 15.14
C LEU A 242 -13.16 -8.04 14.89
N ILE A 243 -14.50 -8.02 14.75
CA ILE A 243 -15.24 -6.77 14.58
C ILE A 243 -15.14 -5.88 15.83
N GLY A 244 -15.28 -6.45 17.03
CA GLY A 244 -15.13 -5.71 18.29
C GLY A 244 -13.73 -5.12 18.48
N ASP A 245 -12.69 -5.86 18.11
CA ASP A 245 -11.30 -5.41 18.15
C ASP A 245 -11.05 -4.28 17.14
N ALA A 246 -11.55 -4.43 15.91
CA ALA A 246 -11.47 -3.39 14.88
C ALA A 246 -12.18 -2.08 15.31
N LEU A 247 -13.35 -2.17 15.94
CA LEU A 247 -14.05 -1.00 16.51
C LEU A 247 -13.19 -0.30 17.58
N SER A 248 -12.60 -1.07 18.49
CA SER A 248 -11.72 -0.55 19.55
C SER A 248 -10.48 0.13 18.98
N ASP A 249 -9.92 -0.41 17.91
CA ASP A 249 -8.75 0.11 17.22
C ASP A 249 -9.04 1.42 16.46
N MET A 250 -10.22 1.50 15.80
CA MET A 250 -10.71 2.74 15.19
C MET A 250 -10.92 3.85 16.23
N GLU A 251 -11.53 3.53 17.38
CA GLU A 251 -11.71 4.49 18.48
C GLU A 251 -10.35 4.98 19.01
N ARG A 252 -9.40 4.05 19.22
CA ARG A 252 -8.04 4.36 19.68
C ARG A 252 -7.30 5.26 18.68
N ALA A 253 -7.45 5.02 17.38
CA ALA A 253 -6.85 5.85 16.33
C ALA A 253 -7.37 7.31 16.38
N GLY A 254 -8.68 7.50 16.62
CA GLY A 254 -9.27 8.83 16.75
C GLY A 254 -8.70 9.62 17.92
N ARG A 255 -8.51 8.96 19.07
CA ARG A 255 -7.90 9.57 20.26
C ARG A 255 -6.45 10.00 20.03
N GLN A 256 -5.72 9.33 19.15
CA GLN A 256 -4.33 9.66 18.80
C GLN A 256 -4.25 10.82 17.81
N GLY A 257 -5.15 10.86 16.81
CA GLY A 257 -5.21 11.93 15.82
C GLY A 257 -5.41 13.32 16.45
N ILE A 258 -6.25 13.41 17.49
CA ILE A 258 -6.52 14.66 18.21
C ILE A 258 -5.28 15.14 18.99
N LYS A 259 -4.53 14.22 19.61
CA LYS A 259 -3.37 14.57 20.46
C LYS A 259 -2.16 15.02 19.63
N GLY A 260 -1.98 14.48 18.43
CA GLY A 260 -0.82 14.72 17.56
C GLY A 260 -0.61 16.17 17.11
N ASN A 261 -1.68 16.99 17.08
CA ASN A 261 -1.59 18.41 16.70
C ASN A 261 -1.36 19.36 17.89
N SER A 262 -1.54 18.88 19.13
CA SER A 262 -1.53 19.73 20.32
C SER A 262 -0.15 19.94 20.96
N CYS A 263 0.88 19.25 20.49
CA CYS A 263 2.24 19.48 20.93
C CYS A 263 3.16 19.33 19.72
N PRO A 264 3.78 20.41 19.19
CA PRO A 264 5.01 20.21 18.44
C PRO A 264 5.89 19.41 19.38
N ARG A 265 6.21 18.18 18.97
CA ARG A 265 7.24 17.37 19.59
C ARG A 265 8.53 18.14 19.37
N GLN A 266 8.74 19.21 20.15
CA GLN A 266 10.01 19.45 20.77
C GLN A 266 10.33 18.10 21.38
N ARG A 267 11.03 17.27 20.59
CA ARG A 267 12.05 16.41 21.15
C ARG A 267 12.73 17.36 22.11
N SER A 268 12.39 17.23 23.39
CA SER A 268 13.25 17.72 24.44
C SER A 268 14.52 16.99 24.09
N MET A 269 15.37 17.66 23.30
CA MET A 269 16.78 17.43 23.28
C MET A 269 17.05 17.46 24.76
N SER A 270 17.20 16.26 25.35
CA SER A 270 17.79 16.11 26.66
C SER A 270 18.85 17.18 26.70
N SER A 271 18.73 18.13 27.62
CA SER A 271 19.78 19.12 27.79
C SER A 271 20.96 18.31 28.31
N GLY A 272 21.66 17.65 27.40
CA GLY A 272 23.01 17.21 27.54
C GLY A 272 23.72 18.49 27.83
N LYS A 273 23.87 18.76 29.12
CA LYS A 273 24.65 19.84 29.66
C LYS A 273 26.02 19.58 29.07
N ALA A 274 26.34 20.27 27.98
CA ALA A 274 27.66 20.24 27.40
C ALA A 274 28.58 20.71 28.52
N VAL A 275 29.27 19.77 29.14
CA VAL A 275 30.39 20.09 30.02
C VAL A 275 31.38 20.72 29.07
N PHE A 276 31.52 22.04 29.14
CA PHE A 276 32.65 22.76 28.60
C PHE A 276 33.89 22.18 29.28
N GLY A 277 34.45 21.12 28.69
CA GLY A 277 35.79 20.68 28.98
C GLY A 277 36.69 21.85 28.67
N LEU A 278 37.31 22.40 29.72
CA LEU A 278 38.31 23.44 29.62
C LEU A 278 39.31 23.03 28.53
N GLY A 279 39.40 23.86 27.50
CA GLY A 279 40.22 23.61 26.33
C GLY A 279 41.65 23.27 26.71
N LEU A 280 42.01 22.00 26.54
CA LEU A 280 43.36 21.64 26.18
C LEU A 280 43.35 21.58 24.65
N GLN A 281 43.89 22.63 24.04
CA GLN A 281 44.25 22.65 22.63
C GLN A 281 45.18 21.46 22.37
N LEU A 282 44.63 20.37 21.85
CA LEU A 282 45.42 19.35 21.19
C LEU A 282 45.68 19.85 19.76
N THR A 283 46.64 20.77 19.65
CA THR A 283 47.32 21.02 18.37
C THR A 283 47.91 19.69 17.87
N PRO A 284 47.57 19.24 16.66
CA PRO A 284 48.28 18.11 16.05
C PRO A 284 49.75 18.50 15.87
N ALA A 285 50.66 17.73 16.45
CA ALA A 285 52.08 17.88 16.22
C ALA A 285 52.41 17.58 14.75
N ASP A 286 53.31 18.39 14.18
CA ASP A 286 53.82 18.24 12.82
C ASP A 286 54.40 16.84 12.56
N THR A 287 53.88 16.19 11.52
CA THR A 287 54.37 14.91 11.02
C THR A 287 55.73 15.12 10.33
N PRO A 288 56.80 14.38 10.69
CA PRO A 288 58.10 14.53 10.05
C PRO A 288 58.08 14.07 8.59
N GLY A 289 58.64 14.91 7.71
CA GLY A 289 58.81 14.62 6.30
C GLY A 289 59.79 13.48 6.06
N SER A 290 59.36 12.49 5.28
CA SER A 290 60.25 11.49 4.67
C SER A 290 60.45 11.85 3.21
N GLU A 291 61.56 12.53 2.96
CA GLU A 291 62.21 12.64 1.66
C GLU A 291 62.87 11.30 1.27
N ASN A 292 63.03 11.10 -0.05
CA ASN A 292 63.85 10.10 -0.76
C ASN A 292 63.15 8.91 -1.43
N GLY A 293 62.86 9.09 -2.73
CA GLY A 293 63.48 8.24 -3.77
C GLY A 293 62.71 7.01 -4.27
N PRO A 294 63.21 6.35 -5.35
CA PRO A 294 62.61 6.54 -6.68
C PRO A 294 62.16 5.24 -7.38
N LEU A 295 61.39 5.44 -8.47
CA LEU A 295 61.30 4.64 -9.70
C LEU A 295 61.14 3.12 -9.57
N CYS A 296 59.97 2.60 -9.98
CA CYS A 296 59.94 1.34 -10.72
C CYS A 296 58.79 1.32 -11.74
N ALA A 297 59.19 1.14 -12.98
CA ALA A 297 58.36 1.00 -14.16
C ALA A 297 57.69 -0.37 -14.23
N GLY A 298 56.54 -0.38 -14.90
CA GLY A 298 56.07 -1.51 -15.72
C GLY A 298 55.34 -2.62 -14.97
N ARG A 299 54.10 -2.88 -15.38
CA ARG A 299 53.78 -4.07 -16.21
C ARG A 299 52.28 -4.15 -16.41
N ALA A 300 51.84 -3.83 -17.63
CA ALA A 300 50.55 -4.23 -18.14
C ALA A 300 50.51 -5.76 -18.23
N VAL A 301 49.48 -6.38 -17.67
CA VAL A 301 49.12 -7.77 -17.96
C VAL A 301 47.70 -7.75 -18.50
N ASN A 302 47.61 -8.01 -19.79
CA ASN A 302 46.40 -8.41 -20.48
C ASN A 302 46.00 -9.80 -20.01
N SER A 303 44.73 -10.01 -19.66
CA SER A 303 44.11 -11.33 -19.63
C SER A 303 42.76 -11.29 -20.36
N PRO A 304 42.57 -12.12 -21.40
CA PRO A 304 41.30 -12.28 -22.11
C PRO A 304 40.57 -13.59 -21.76
N MET A 305 39.30 -13.64 -22.17
CA MET A 305 38.42 -14.82 -22.38
C MET A 305 37.92 -15.59 -21.16
N THR A 306 36.59 -15.67 -21.02
CA THR A 306 35.73 -16.80 -21.48
C THR A 306 34.27 -16.46 -21.15
N ALA A 307 33.37 -16.25 -22.12
CA ALA A 307 32.61 -17.26 -22.85
C ALA A 307 31.48 -17.90 -22.00
N PHE A 308 30.28 -17.30 -22.04
CA PHE A 308 29.01 -17.97 -21.77
C PHE A 308 28.10 -17.76 -23.00
N GLY A 309 28.28 -18.61 -24.00
CA GLY A 309 27.37 -18.77 -25.13
C GLY A 309 26.52 -20.01 -24.91
N GLY A 310 25.29 -19.84 -24.43
CA GLY A 310 24.26 -20.88 -24.46
C GLY A 310 23.50 -20.83 -25.79
N PRO A 311 23.18 -21.97 -26.41
CA PRO A 311 22.44 -22.01 -27.67
C PRO A 311 20.99 -21.56 -27.49
N LEU A 312 20.58 -20.57 -28.29
CA LEU A 312 19.19 -20.14 -28.45
C LEU A 312 18.41 -21.23 -29.21
N SER A 313 17.40 -21.80 -28.57
CA SER A 313 16.39 -22.62 -29.26
C SER A 313 15.43 -21.71 -30.04
N PRO A 314 15.09 -22.02 -31.30
CA PRO A 314 14.14 -21.25 -32.08
C PRO A 314 12.71 -21.44 -31.54
N ILE A 315 12.08 -20.34 -31.19
CA ILE A 315 10.66 -20.28 -30.82
C ILE A 315 9.83 -20.45 -32.10
N THR A 316 9.05 -21.53 -32.17
CA THR A 316 8.07 -21.81 -33.22
C THR A 316 6.80 -20.95 -33.03
N PRO A 317 6.26 -20.29 -34.07
CA PRO A 317 5.15 -19.35 -33.93
C PRO A 317 3.77 -19.98 -34.21
N ASP A 318 3.46 -21.16 -33.65
CA ASP A 318 2.26 -21.93 -34.05
C ASP A 318 1.32 -22.37 -32.90
N SER A 319 1.25 -21.62 -31.79
CA SER A 319 0.37 -22.00 -30.66
C SER A 319 -0.56 -20.91 -30.11
N LEU A 320 -0.83 -19.85 -30.88
CA LEU A 320 -1.87 -18.86 -30.54
C LEU A 320 -3.09 -18.98 -31.46
N TYR A 321 -3.77 -20.14 -31.40
CA TYR A 321 -5.15 -20.24 -31.86
C TYR A 321 -6.07 -19.90 -30.69
N LEU A 322 -6.44 -18.63 -30.58
CA LEU A 322 -7.58 -18.20 -29.76
C LEU A 322 -8.88 -18.43 -30.56
N PRO A 323 -9.90 -19.11 -30.00
CA PRO A 323 -11.18 -19.26 -30.68
C PRO A 323 -11.88 -17.91 -30.82
N SER A 324 -12.27 -17.60 -32.05
CA SER A 324 -13.01 -16.39 -32.43
C SER A 324 -14.31 -16.27 -31.64
N ARG A 325 -14.44 -15.15 -30.91
CA ARG A 325 -15.59 -14.78 -30.10
C ARG A 325 -16.71 -14.22 -30.99
N THR A 326 -17.37 -15.09 -31.75
CA THR A 326 -18.61 -14.76 -32.48
C THR A 326 -19.54 -15.97 -32.48
N GLN A 327 -20.30 -16.13 -31.40
CA GLN A 327 -21.65 -16.73 -31.37
C GLN A 327 -22.06 -16.92 -29.90
N LEU A 328 -22.65 -15.88 -29.30
CA LEU A 328 -23.47 -15.98 -28.10
C LEU A 328 -24.37 -14.74 -28.02
N ASP A 329 -25.01 -14.41 -29.14
CA ASP A 329 -26.19 -13.55 -29.21
C ASP A 329 -27.32 -14.44 -29.71
N LYS A 330 -28.21 -14.86 -28.79
CA LYS A 330 -29.57 -15.41 -28.98
C LYS A 330 -29.91 -16.39 -27.84
N SER A 331 -29.97 -15.93 -26.59
CA SER A 331 -30.60 -16.72 -25.52
C SER A 331 -31.12 -15.88 -24.33
N PHE A 332 -31.37 -14.58 -24.50
CA PHE A 332 -31.87 -13.74 -23.41
C PHE A 332 -32.95 -12.76 -23.88
N GLU A 333 -33.97 -13.29 -24.56
CA GLU A 333 -35.27 -12.65 -24.69
C GLU A 333 -36.33 -13.74 -24.46
N SER A 334 -36.72 -13.97 -23.20
CA SER A 334 -38.05 -14.46 -22.83
C SER A 334 -38.11 -14.64 -21.30
N PHE A 335 -38.33 -13.56 -20.55
CA PHE A 335 -38.90 -13.64 -19.19
C PHE A 335 -39.46 -12.26 -18.81
N ASP A 336 -40.47 -11.81 -19.55
CA ASP A 336 -41.36 -10.73 -19.13
C ASP A 336 -42.78 -11.08 -19.60
N ALA A 337 -43.48 -11.86 -18.79
CA ALA A 337 -44.94 -11.89 -18.70
C ALA A 337 -45.34 -12.80 -17.54
N VAL A 338 -46.42 -12.43 -16.87
CA VAL A 338 -47.10 -13.13 -15.75
C VAL A 338 -46.65 -12.68 -14.36
N VAL A 339 -47.13 -11.51 -13.94
CA VAL A 339 -47.87 -11.40 -12.67
C VAL A 339 -49.03 -10.42 -12.87
N GLY A 340 -50.25 -10.95 -12.94
CA GLY A 340 -51.49 -10.20 -12.97
C GLY A 340 -52.65 -11.15 -12.62
N GLY A 341 -53.28 -10.93 -11.46
CA GLY A 341 -54.32 -11.77 -10.85
C GLY A 341 -53.70 -12.64 -9.75
N VAL A 342 -54.01 -12.47 -8.47
CA VAL A 342 -55.32 -12.39 -7.81
C VAL A 342 -55.28 -11.43 -6.62
#